data_AF-A0A1X2GAS8-F1
#
_entry.id   AF-A0A1X2GAS8-F1
#
_cell.length_a   1.000
_cell.length_b   1.000
_cell.length_c   1.000
_cell.angle_alpha   90.00
_cell.angle_beta   90.00
_cell.angle_gamma   90.00
#
_symmetry.space_group_name_H-M   'P 1'
#
loop_
_entity.id
_entity.type
_entity.pdbx_description
1 polymer ?
#
loop_
_entity_poly.entity_id
_entity_poly.type
_entity_poly.pdbx_seq_one_letter_code
_entity_poly.pdbx_strand_id
1 'polypeptide(L)'
;LSDSAIEQWLQQQASKKRVLCQRRHLELDPVTDQKCSNYFTWVGSFMQHYHSCKDLDIKKVYIKGFQTIPYLANWEELLLLTRPDTWNSEATYLATIAFLAADKNRQMQSFLQWVLLPQYRRFIRNHQFLDRQLHLSLCKVMLAQPSLFCKALLVPLCESGCSLKEASIFGDVLQKATNLSTVTVTTTLCKLADLPTYSQAVSVFITILVQKCPKHLSYRVTDALIDHFAKSVSTTNPPALWQHAFMAFVDS
;
A
#
# COMPACT_ATOMS: atom_id res chain seq x y z
N LEU A 1 -10.79 2.76 -6.94
CA LEU A 1 -11.34 2.75 -5.57
C LEU A 1 -11.70 4.19 -5.24
N SER A 2 -12.99 4.51 -5.15
CA SER A 2 -13.50 5.84 -4.75
C SER A 2 -13.33 6.05 -3.25
N ASP A 3 -13.41 7.30 -2.77
CA ASP A 3 -13.34 7.65 -1.34
C ASP A 3 -14.38 6.86 -0.50
N SER A 4 -15.55 6.59 -1.08
CA SER A 4 -16.60 5.76 -0.49
C SER A 4 -16.17 4.31 -0.23
N ALA A 5 -15.22 3.77 -0.99
CA ALA A 5 -14.80 2.38 -0.87
C ALA A 5 -13.93 2.15 0.39
N ILE A 6 -13.18 3.15 0.82
CA ILE A 6 -12.35 3.09 2.04
C ILE A 6 -13.26 2.98 3.26
N GLU A 7 -14.23 3.90 3.36
CA GLU A 7 -15.20 3.94 4.47
C GLU A 7 -16.05 2.67 4.51
N GLN A 8 -16.58 2.24 3.35
CA GLN A 8 -17.37 1.02 3.26
C GLN A 8 -16.59 -0.22 3.71
N TRP A 9 -15.32 -0.34 3.29
CA TRP A 9 -14.50 -1.46 3.72
C TRP A 9 -14.21 -1.41 5.22
N LEU A 10 -13.84 -0.24 5.76
CA LEU A 10 -13.58 -0.06 7.18
C LEU A 10 -14.82 -0.39 8.02
N GLN A 11 -16.00 0.08 7.62
CA GLN A 11 -17.28 -0.23 8.28
C GLN A 11 -17.61 -1.73 8.22
N GLN A 12 -17.35 -2.39 7.09
CA GLN A 12 -17.54 -3.84 6.95
C GLN A 12 -16.58 -4.64 7.82
N GLN A 13 -15.32 -4.22 7.94
CA GLN A 13 -14.37 -4.93 8.82
C GLN A 13 -14.66 -4.69 10.29
N ALA A 14 -15.01 -3.44 10.66
CA ALA A 14 -15.46 -3.08 12.00
C ALA A 14 -16.65 -3.95 12.44
N SER A 15 -17.71 -3.99 11.64
CA SER A 15 -18.90 -4.80 11.93
C SER A 15 -18.58 -6.30 12.06
N LYS A 16 -17.80 -6.87 11.12
CA LYS A 16 -17.35 -8.27 11.21
C LYS A 16 -16.56 -8.55 12.47
N LYS A 17 -15.61 -7.69 12.82
CA LYS A 17 -14.79 -7.87 14.02
C LYS A 17 -15.57 -7.70 15.31
N ARG A 18 -16.59 -6.84 15.37
CA ARG A 18 -17.46 -6.74 16.55
C ARG A 18 -18.22 -8.03 16.80
N VAL A 19 -18.81 -8.61 15.76
CA VAL A 19 -19.51 -9.90 15.88
C VAL A 19 -18.55 -10.98 16.39
N LEU A 20 -17.30 -10.99 15.93
CA LEU A 20 -16.28 -11.92 16.39
C LEU A 20 -15.74 -11.61 17.80
N CYS A 21 -15.62 -10.33 18.17
CA CYS A 21 -15.09 -9.85 19.45
C CYS A 21 -16.13 -9.84 20.58
N GLN A 22 -17.41 -10.16 20.35
CA GLN A 22 -18.39 -10.34 21.43
C GLN A 22 -17.93 -11.34 22.52
N ARG A 23 -16.90 -12.16 22.24
CA ARG A 23 -16.28 -13.10 23.19
C ARG A 23 -15.07 -12.54 23.98
N ARG A 24 -14.56 -11.33 23.68
CA ARG A 24 -13.42 -10.71 24.40
C ARG A 24 -13.79 -9.28 24.80
N HIS A 25 -13.48 -8.91 26.04
CA HIS A 25 -13.60 -7.52 26.48
C HIS A 25 -12.75 -6.63 25.55
N LEU A 26 -13.37 -5.66 24.88
CA LEU A 26 -12.64 -4.64 24.13
C LEU A 26 -11.97 -3.69 25.13
N GLU A 27 -10.68 -3.39 24.93
CA GLU A 27 -9.94 -2.46 25.79
C GLU A 27 -10.45 -1.02 25.66
N LEU A 28 -10.87 -0.64 24.44
CA LEU A 28 -11.45 0.67 24.11
C LEU A 28 -12.60 0.47 23.13
N ASP A 29 -13.80 0.89 23.51
CA ASP A 29 -14.98 0.82 22.64
C ASP A 29 -15.50 2.24 22.33
N PRO A 30 -15.34 2.73 21.10
CA PRO A 30 -15.79 4.07 20.72
C PRO A 30 -17.31 4.24 20.68
N VAL A 31 -18.11 3.16 20.69
CA VAL A 31 -19.57 3.26 20.71
C VAL A 31 -20.11 3.41 22.11
N THR A 32 -19.48 2.72 23.06
CA THR A 32 -19.88 2.79 24.47
C THR A 32 -19.26 3.99 25.17
N ASP A 33 -18.02 4.37 24.84
CA ASP A 33 -17.34 5.52 25.44
C ASP A 33 -17.28 6.74 24.51
N GLN A 34 -18.12 7.74 24.84
CA GLN A 34 -18.15 9.02 24.12
C GLN A 34 -16.83 9.81 24.24
N LYS A 35 -16.06 9.65 25.33
CA LYS A 35 -14.79 10.36 25.51
C LYS A 35 -13.75 9.85 24.52
N CYS A 36 -13.64 8.53 24.38
CA CYS A 36 -12.79 7.87 23.39
C CYS A 36 -13.15 8.34 21.97
N SER A 37 -14.44 8.31 21.63
CA SER A 37 -14.92 8.76 20.30
C SER A 37 -14.57 10.22 20.01
N ASN A 38 -14.83 11.11 20.98
CA ASN A 38 -14.51 12.53 20.85
C ASN A 38 -12.99 12.76 20.70
N TYR A 39 -12.17 12.01 21.43
CA TYR A 39 -10.71 12.10 21.35
C TYR A 39 -10.19 11.73 19.96
N PHE A 40 -10.59 10.58 19.42
CA PHE A 40 -10.12 10.15 18.09
C PHE A 40 -10.71 11.00 16.94
N THR A 41 -11.91 11.54 17.12
CA THR A 41 -12.46 12.54 16.19
C THR A 41 -11.64 13.82 16.20
N TRP A 42 -11.23 14.28 17.39
CA TRP A 42 -10.33 15.44 17.52
C TRP A 42 -8.95 15.17 16.90
N VAL A 43 -8.40 13.97 17.09
CA VAL A 43 -7.17 13.49 16.42
C VAL A 43 -7.32 13.59 14.89
N GLY A 44 -8.44 13.13 14.31
CA GLY A 44 -8.71 13.23 12.87
C GLY A 44 -8.72 14.67 12.36
N SER A 45 -9.43 15.58 13.05
CA SER A 45 -9.45 17.01 12.72
C SER A 45 -8.05 17.64 12.76
N PHE A 46 -7.19 17.16 13.66
CA PHE A 46 -5.80 17.59 13.75
C PHE A 46 -4.93 17.07 12.59
N MET A 47 -5.17 15.84 12.10
CA MET A 47 -4.42 15.26 10.96
C MET A 47 -4.57 16.05 9.67
N GLN A 48 -5.71 16.71 9.47
CA GLN A 48 -5.95 17.58 8.33
C GLN A 48 -5.03 18.82 8.35
N HIS A 49 -4.77 19.37 9.54
CA HIS A 49 -4.06 20.64 9.73
C HIS A 49 -2.66 20.48 10.35
N TYR A 50 -2.07 19.27 10.26
CA TYR A 50 -0.83 18.91 10.96
C TYR A 50 0.35 19.89 10.69
N HIS A 51 0.51 20.31 9.43
CA HIS A 51 1.58 21.22 9.00
C HIS A 51 1.43 22.62 9.64
N SER A 52 0.20 23.10 9.85
CA SER A 52 -0.10 24.44 10.35
C SER A 52 0.08 24.56 11.86
N CYS A 53 0.12 23.45 12.60
CA CYS A 53 0.30 23.47 14.03
C CYS A 53 1.76 23.77 14.41
N LYS A 54 1.99 24.83 15.18
CA LYS A 54 3.31 25.17 15.74
C LYS A 54 3.52 24.67 17.16
N ASP A 55 2.44 24.31 17.85
CA ASP A 55 2.49 23.84 19.23
C ASP A 55 3.05 22.41 19.31
N LEU A 56 4.20 22.27 19.97
CA LEU A 56 4.91 21.01 20.10
C LEU A 56 4.22 20.05 21.09
N ASP A 57 3.51 20.56 22.09
CA ASP A 57 2.91 19.71 23.12
C ASP A 57 1.63 19.08 22.60
N ILE A 58 0.85 19.81 21.80
CA ILE A 58 -0.32 19.24 21.08
C ILE A 58 0.15 18.15 20.10
N LYS A 59 1.24 18.38 19.36
CA LYS A 59 1.82 17.37 18.45
C LYS A 59 2.22 16.09 19.19
N LYS A 60 2.83 16.21 20.38
CA LYS A 60 3.21 15.03 21.20
C LYS A 60 2.00 14.24 21.66
N VAL A 61 0.96 14.92 22.16
CA VAL A 61 -0.28 14.26 22.62
C VAL A 61 -0.95 13.53 21.45
N TYR A 62 -1.03 14.19 20.29
CA TYR A 62 -1.55 13.61 19.06
C TYR A 62 -0.75 12.37 18.63
N ILE A 63 0.58 12.46 18.54
CA ILE A 63 1.43 11.34 18.10
C ILE A 63 1.24 10.14 19.03
N LYS A 64 1.22 10.36 20.36
CA LYS A 64 0.98 9.29 21.33
C LYS A 64 -0.40 8.65 21.16
N GLY A 65 -1.43 9.46 20.94
CA GLY A 65 -2.80 8.99 20.68
C GLY A 65 -2.90 8.16 19.41
N PHE A 66 -2.25 8.57 18.33
CA PHE A 66 -2.27 7.80 17.08
C PHE A 66 -1.44 6.52 17.19
N GLN A 67 -0.30 6.58 17.87
CA GLN A 67 0.59 5.42 18.08
C GLN A 67 -0.08 4.27 18.83
N THR A 68 -1.15 4.51 19.59
CA THR A 68 -1.88 3.43 20.28
C THR A 68 -2.79 2.64 19.33
N ILE A 69 -3.30 3.25 18.26
CA ILE A 69 -4.29 2.64 17.34
C ILE A 69 -3.84 1.28 16.80
N PRO A 70 -2.60 1.11 16.27
CA PRO A 70 -2.17 -0.17 15.70
C PRO A 70 -2.09 -1.32 16.74
N TYR A 71 -1.88 -1.00 18.02
CA TYR A 71 -1.78 -2.02 19.06
C TYR A 71 -3.14 -2.61 19.44
N LEU A 72 -4.23 -1.89 19.18
CA LEU A 72 -5.60 -2.27 19.54
C LEU A 72 -6.17 -3.31 18.57
N ALA A 73 -7.05 -4.18 19.08
CA ALA A 73 -7.68 -5.24 18.29
C ALA A 73 -8.71 -4.71 17.27
N ASN A 74 -9.42 -3.63 17.64
CA ASN A 74 -10.45 -2.92 16.89
C ASN A 74 -9.93 -1.64 16.21
N TRP A 75 -8.65 -1.63 15.83
CA TRP A 75 -8.01 -0.50 15.16
C TRP A 75 -8.79 0.05 13.96
N GLU A 76 -9.52 -0.78 13.20
CA GLU A 76 -10.30 -0.33 12.03
C GLU A 76 -11.37 0.70 12.43
N GLU A 77 -12.02 0.51 13.57
CA GLU A 77 -13.06 1.41 14.07
C GLU A 77 -12.48 2.75 14.50
N LEU A 78 -11.37 2.71 15.24
CA LEU A 78 -10.70 3.91 15.71
C LEU A 78 -10.08 4.69 14.56
N LEU A 79 -9.54 3.97 13.56
CA LEU A 79 -9.02 4.59 12.35
C LEU A 79 -10.13 5.27 11.56
N LEU A 80 -11.32 4.66 11.48
CA LEU A 80 -12.46 5.25 10.78
C LEU A 80 -12.86 6.62 11.39
N LEU A 81 -12.81 6.76 12.72
CA LEU A 81 -13.09 8.05 13.39
C LEU A 81 -12.11 9.16 12.97
N THR A 82 -10.87 8.79 12.68
CA THR A 82 -9.82 9.75 12.28
C THR A 82 -9.93 10.21 10.81
N ARG A 83 -10.90 9.70 10.03
CA ARG A 83 -11.16 10.08 8.63
C ARG A 83 -9.92 10.05 7.73
N PRO A 84 -9.40 8.85 7.41
CA PRO A 84 -8.13 8.70 6.70
C PRO A 84 -8.09 9.27 5.29
N ASP A 85 -9.25 9.45 4.68
CA ASP A 85 -9.46 10.12 3.40
C ASP A 85 -9.06 11.60 3.41
N THR A 86 -9.09 12.25 4.57
CA THR A 86 -8.82 13.69 4.74
C THR A 86 -7.41 14.00 5.22
N TRP A 87 -6.57 13.00 5.45
CA TRP A 87 -5.23 13.22 6.01
C TRP A 87 -4.31 13.99 5.07
N ASN A 88 -3.52 14.88 5.68
CA ASN A 88 -2.40 15.51 4.98
C ASN A 88 -1.24 14.51 4.76
N SER A 89 -0.35 14.80 3.82
CA SER A 89 0.82 13.99 3.47
C SER A 89 1.73 13.69 4.66
N GLU A 90 1.98 14.68 5.53
CA GLU A 90 2.78 14.51 6.75
C GLU A 90 2.11 13.59 7.78
N ALA A 91 0.80 13.77 7.97
CA ALA A 91 0.03 12.94 8.89
C ALA A 91 0.00 11.48 8.40
N THR A 92 -0.13 11.29 7.09
CA THR A 92 -0.08 9.98 6.41
C THR A 92 1.28 9.30 6.59
N TYR A 93 2.37 10.06 6.48
CA TYR A 93 3.71 9.57 6.76
C TYR A 93 3.83 9.08 8.20
N LEU A 94 3.44 9.89 9.18
CA LEU A 94 3.48 9.51 10.60
C LEU A 94 2.60 8.29 10.90
N ALA A 95 1.41 8.23 10.29
CA ALA A 95 0.53 7.10 10.41
C ALA A 95 1.20 5.82 9.91
N THR A 96 1.86 5.89 8.75
CA THR A 96 2.61 4.76 8.19
C THR A 96 3.73 4.31 9.13
N ILE A 97 4.48 5.22 9.72
CA ILE A 97 5.54 4.89 10.68
C ILE A 97 4.96 4.23 11.94
N ALA A 98 3.82 4.69 12.44
CA ALA A 98 3.16 4.09 13.60
C ALA A 98 2.70 2.65 13.32
N PHE A 99 2.11 2.39 12.15
CA PHE A 99 1.72 1.03 11.77
C PHE A 99 2.91 0.11 11.53
N LEU A 100 4.01 0.62 10.97
CA LEU A 100 5.26 -0.12 10.84
C LEU A 100 5.85 -0.49 12.22
N ALA A 101 5.80 0.43 13.19
CA ALA A 101 6.33 0.20 14.54
C ALA A 101 5.56 -0.88 15.33
N ALA A 102 4.29 -1.14 14.98
CA ALA A 102 3.49 -2.17 15.63
C ALA A 102 3.75 -3.59 15.11
N ASP A 103 4.38 -3.73 13.94
CA ASP A 103 4.85 -4.99 13.32
C ASP A 103 3.80 -6.12 13.19
N LYS A 104 2.52 -5.77 13.04
CA LYS A 104 1.44 -6.75 12.81
C LYS A 104 1.19 -6.92 11.30
N ASN A 105 1.86 -7.88 10.67
CA ASN A 105 1.84 -8.13 9.22
C ASN A 105 0.45 -8.10 8.57
N ARG A 106 -0.54 -8.81 9.14
CA ARG A 106 -1.91 -8.88 8.58
C ARG A 106 -2.63 -7.53 8.63
N GLN A 107 -2.40 -6.80 9.72
CA GLN A 107 -2.97 -5.49 9.97
C GLN A 107 -2.36 -4.46 9.01
N MET A 108 -1.03 -4.48 8.91
CA MET A 108 -0.27 -3.61 8.01
C MET A 108 -0.64 -3.88 6.54
N GLN A 109 -0.76 -5.15 6.13
CA GLN A 109 -1.22 -5.49 4.78
C GLN A 109 -2.57 -4.84 4.46
N SER A 110 -3.50 -4.87 5.43
CA SER A 110 -4.84 -4.29 5.26
C SER A 110 -4.80 -2.77 5.23
N PHE A 111 -4.02 -2.14 6.11
CA PHE A 111 -3.81 -0.69 6.12
C PHE A 111 -3.19 -0.19 4.80
N LEU A 112 -2.14 -0.86 4.30
CA LEU A 112 -1.50 -0.52 3.03
C LEU A 112 -2.49 -0.60 1.86
N GLN A 113 -3.23 -1.70 1.77
CA GLN A 113 -4.12 -1.97 0.64
C GLN A 113 -5.36 -1.06 0.61
N TRP A 114 -5.98 -0.83 1.77
CA TRP A 114 -7.29 -0.17 1.84
C TRP A 114 -7.22 1.31 2.20
N VAL A 115 -6.17 1.74 2.89
CA VAL A 115 -6.02 3.13 3.34
C VAL A 115 -4.99 3.86 2.48
N LEU A 116 -3.74 3.40 2.47
CA LEU A 116 -2.67 4.13 1.79
C LEU A 116 -2.76 4.06 0.27
N LEU A 117 -3.03 2.88 -0.31
CA LEU A 117 -3.05 2.71 -1.76
C LEU A 117 -4.05 3.64 -2.45
N PRO A 118 -5.34 3.72 -2.04
CA PRO A 118 -6.28 4.67 -2.64
C PRO A 118 -5.83 6.12 -2.50
N GLN A 119 -5.24 6.48 -1.36
CA GLN A 119 -4.75 7.84 -1.10
C GLN A 119 -3.60 8.22 -2.04
N TYR A 120 -2.63 7.33 -2.26
CA TYR A 120 -1.56 7.57 -3.22
C TYR A 120 -2.09 7.70 -4.64
N ARG A 121 -3.01 6.81 -5.06
CA ARG A 121 -3.62 6.87 -6.40
C ARG A 121 -4.38 8.17 -6.62
N ARG A 122 -5.15 8.61 -5.61
CA ARG A 122 -5.87 9.89 -5.63
C ARG A 122 -4.91 11.06 -5.76
N PHE A 123 -3.85 11.08 -4.97
CA PHE A 123 -2.86 12.16 -5.01
C PHE A 123 -2.16 12.24 -6.37
N ILE A 124 -1.70 11.10 -6.92
CA ILE A 124 -1.05 11.02 -8.23
C ILE A 124 -2.00 11.43 -9.35
N ARG A 125 -3.28 11.04 -9.28
CA ARG A 125 -4.29 11.46 -10.25
C ARG A 125 -4.53 12.98 -10.24
N ASN A 126 -4.50 13.60 -9.06
CA ASN A 126 -4.78 15.03 -8.92
C ASN A 126 -3.58 15.90 -9.26
N HIS A 127 -2.38 15.54 -8.77
CA HIS A 127 -1.19 16.39 -8.86
C HIS A 127 -0.19 15.93 -9.94
N GLN A 128 -0.34 14.72 -10.48
CA GLN A 128 0.59 14.10 -11.44
C GLN A 128 2.01 13.82 -10.92
N PHE A 129 2.32 14.25 -9.69
CA PHE A 129 3.51 13.91 -8.91
C PHE A 129 3.10 13.44 -7.52
N LEU A 130 4.05 12.89 -6.77
CA LEU A 130 3.84 12.47 -5.39
C LEU A 130 4.55 13.46 -4.44
N ASP A 131 3.86 13.91 -3.40
CA ASP A 131 4.48 14.75 -2.37
C ASP A 131 5.65 14.03 -1.70
N ARG A 132 6.64 14.80 -1.23
CA ARG A 132 7.86 14.28 -0.62
C ARG A 132 7.56 13.36 0.56
N GLN A 133 6.61 13.71 1.41
CA GLN A 133 6.30 12.93 2.62
C GLN A 133 5.62 11.60 2.29
N LEU A 134 4.74 11.62 1.28
CA LEU A 134 4.10 10.41 0.74
C LEU A 134 5.10 9.49 0.02
N HIS A 135 6.06 10.08 -0.70
CA HIS A 135 7.14 9.30 -1.30
C HIS A 135 8.03 8.68 -0.22
N LEU A 136 8.36 9.43 0.84
CA LEU A 136 9.13 8.91 1.97
C LEU A 136 8.39 7.79 2.70
N SER A 137 7.06 7.85 2.85
CA SER A 137 6.30 6.74 3.45
C SER A 137 6.36 5.49 2.60
N LEU A 138 6.27 5.58 1.27
CA LEU A 138 6.49 4.44 0.37
C LEU A 138 7.88 3.83 0.53
N CYS A 139 8.93 4.66 0.53
CA CYS A 139 10.30 4.20 0.75
C CYS A 139 10.46 3.51 2.10
N LYS A 140 9.87 4.06 3.17
CA LYS A 140 9.94 3.46 4.52
C LYS A 140 9.25 2.10 4.57
N VAL A 141 8.09 1.95 3.93
CA VAL A 141 7.40 0.65 3.83
C VAL A 141 8.26 -0.35 3.06
N MET A 142 8.84 0.04 1.93
CA MET A 142 9.70 -0.83 1.14
C MET A 142 10.94 -1.29 1.92
N LEU A 143 11.58 -0.39 2.66
CA LEU A 143 12.77 -0.70 3.46
C LEU A 143 12.46 -1.62 4.64
N ALA A 144 11.33 -1.40 5.32
CA ALA A 144 10.96 -2.19 6.50
C ALA A 144 10.38 -3.56 6.12
N GLN A 145 9.43 -3.60 5.18
CA GLN A 145 8.64 -4.79 4.86
C GLN A 145 8.39 -4.91 3.34
N PRO A 146 9.42 -5.26 2.53
CA PRO A 146 9.32 -5.33 1.07
C PRO A 146 8.29 -6.36 0.59
N SER A 147 8.09 -7.44 1.34
CA SER A 147 7.07 -8.46 1.04
C SER A 147 5.65 -7.92 1.10
N LEU A 148 5.35 -7.06 2.09
CA LEU A 148 4.04 -6.41 2.17
C LEU A 148 3.88 -5.33 1.12
N PHE A 149 4.94 -4.60 0.77
CA PHE A 149 4.89 -3.65 -0.33
C PHE A 149 4.42 -4.34 -1.63
N CYS A 150 5.07 -5.46 -2.00
CA CYS A 150 4.73 -6.17 -3.23
C CYS A 150 3.30 -6.73 -3.17
N LYS A 151 2.92 -7.37 -2.05
CA LYS A 151 1.63 -8.03 -1.90
C LYS A 151 0.44 -7.09 -1.72
N ALA A 152 0.61 -5.98 -0.98
CA ALA A 152 -0.48 -5.10 -0.55
C ALA A 152 -0.59 -3.82 -1.38
N LEU A 153 0.53 -3.36 -1.97
CA LEU A 153 0.55 -2.15 -2.80
C LEU A 153 0.69 -2.51 -4.27
N LEU A 154 1.79 -3.18 -4.65
CA LEU A 154 2.14 -3.37 -6.07
C LEU A 154 1.14 -4.26 -6.81
N VAL A 155 0.82 -5.44 -6.26
CA VAL A 155 -0.13 -6.37 -6.90
C VAL A 155 -1.52 -5.74 -7.02
N PRO A 156 -2.15 -5.20 -5.95
CA PRO A 156 -3.47 -4.57 -6.07
C PRO A 156 -3.47 -3.32 -6.97
N LEU A 157 -2.36 -2.58 -7.05
CA LEU A 157 -2.21 -1.47 -7.99
C LEU A 157 -2.29 -1.96 -9.45
N CYS A 158 -1.65 -3.07 -9.77
CA CYS A 158 -1.66 -3.65 -11.11
C CYS A 158 -3.02 -4.27 -11.46
N GLU A 159 -3.65 -5.00 -10.52
CA GLU A 159 -4.98 -5.59 -10.68
C GLU A 159 -6.07 -4.52 -10.94
N SER A 160 -5.96 -3.37 -10.28
CA SER A 160 -6.94 -2.27 -10.39
C SER A 160 -6.65 -1.28 -11.53
N GLY A 161 -5.75 -1.64 -12.46
CA GLY A 161 -5.36 -0.82 -13.61
C GLY A 161 -4.34 0.27 -13.24
N CYS A 162 -3.06 -0.06 -13.31
CA CYS A 162 -1.95 0.86 -13.05
C CYS A 162 -1.69 1.78 -14.26
N SER A 163 -1.57 3.09 -14.00
CA SER A 163 -1.14 4.07 -14.99
C SER A 163 0.39 4.14 -15.10
N LEU A 164 0.92 4.65 -16.22
CA LEU A 164 2.37 4.79 -16.41
C LEU A 164 3.04 5.71 -15.37
N LYS A 165 2.33 6.73 -14.88
CA LYS A 165 2.85 7.64 -13.83
C LYS A 165 2.93 6.94 -12.48
N GLU A 166 1.89 6.19 -12.11
CA GLU A 166 1.92 5.33 -10.92
C GLU A 166 3.07 4.31 -11.04
N ALA A 167 3.25 3.68 -12.20
CA ALA A 167 4.33 2.72 -12.44
C ALA A 167 5.73 3.36 -12.32
N SER A 168 5.92 4.58 -12.80
CA SER A 168 7.19 5.29 -12.68
C SER A 168 7.55 5.56 -11.20
N ILE A 169 6.59 6.05 -10.41
CA ILE A 169 6.82 6.38 -8.99
C ILE A 169 7.05 5.11 -8.15
N PHE A 170 6.17 4.12 -8.26
CA PHE A 170 6.31 2.87 -7.53
C PHE A 170 7.52 2.07 -8.02
N GLY A 171 7.87 2.18 -9.30
CA GLY A 171 9.03 1.55 -9.92
C GLY A 171 10.33 2.12 -9.37
N ASP A 172 10.46 3.44 -9.22
CA ASP A 172 11.63 4.07 -8.60
C ASP A 172 11.84 3.60 -7.14
N VAL A 173 10.76 3.51 -6.36
CA VAL A 173 10.81 2.96 -5.00
C VAL A 173 11.23 1.48 -5.01
N LEU A 174 10.75 0.69 -5.98
CA LEU A 174 11.09 -0.72 -6.15
C LEU A 174 12.55 -0.93 -6.55
N GLN A 175 13.11 -0.08 -7.41
CA GLN A 175 14.52 -0.14 -7.78
C GLN A 175 15.44 0.10 -6.58
N LYS A 176 15.03 0.94 -5.63
CA LYS A 176 15.76 1.23 -4.39
C LYS A 176 15.71 0.10 -3.36
N ALA A 177 14.91 -0.95 -3.60
CA ALA A 177 14.84 -2.08 -2.68
C ALA A 177 16.18 -2.84 -2.64
N THR A 178 16.71 -2.99 -1.42
CA THR A 178 17.95 -3.73 -1.13
C THR A 178 17.69 -5.14 -0.63
N ASN A 179 16.58 -5.36 0.10
CA ASN A 179 16.29 -6.60 0.83
C ASN A 179 15.11 -7.40 0.25
N LEU A 180 15.02 -7.52 -1.08
CA LEU A 180 13.97 -8.32 -1.73
C LEU A 180 14.31 -9.81 -1.65
N SER A 181 13.51 -10.57 -0.90
CA SER A 181 13.60 -12.05 -0.89
C SER A 181 13.21 -12.63 -2.25
N THR A 182 13.94 -13.66 -2.72
CA THR A 182 13.63 -14.41 -3.94
C THR A 182 12.19 -14.92 -3.97
N VAL A 183 11.66 -15.35 -2.82
CA VAL A 183 10.27 -15.85 -2.71
C VAL A 183 9.28 -14.72 -2.99
N THR A 184 9.52 -13.53 -2.45
CA THR A 184 8.68 -12.35 -2.70
C THR A 184 8.72 -11.95 -4.17
N VAL A 185 9.90 -11.92 -4.79
CA VAL A 185 10.05 -11.61 -6.22
C VAL A 185 9.31 -12.63 -7.08
N THR A 186 9.56 -13.93 -6.86
CA THR A 186 8.93 -15.06 -7.57
C THR A 186 7.41 -15.00 -7.49
N THR A 187 6.86 -14.88 -6.29
CA THR A 187 5.41 -14.86 -6.08
C THR A 187 4.75 -13.61 -6.68
N THR A 188 5.46 -12.48 -6.67
CA THR A 188 4.97 -11.24 -7.27
C THR A 188 5.00 -11.34 -8.80
N LEU A 189 6.09 -11.86 -9.39
CA LEU A 189 6.19 -12.08 -10.83
C LEU A 189 5.11 -13.00 -11.36
N CYS A 190 4.86 -14.15 -10.72
CA CYS A 190 3.75 -15.04 -11.11
C CYS A 190 2.41 -14.30 -11.10
N LYS A 191 2.12 -13.54 -10.04
CA LYS A 191 0.87 -12.77 -9.94
C LYS A 191 0.73 -11.69 -11.01
N LEU A 192 1.82 -11.03 -11.38
CA LEU A 192 1.82 -10.03 -12.45
C LEU A 192 1.65 -10.69 -13.82
N ALA A 193 2.26 -11.86 -14.03
CA ALA A 193 2.14 -12.64 -15.25
C ALA A 193 0.72 -13.20 -15.46
N ASP A 194 0.06 -13.59 -14.37
CA ASP A 194 -1.30 -14.13 -14.33
C ASP A 194 -2.39 -13.07 -14.59
N LEU A 195 -2.04 -11.78 -14.67
CA LEU A 195 -3.02 -10.74 -14.94
C LEU A 195 -3.72 -10.96 -16.30
N PRO A 196 -5.05 -10.77 -16.37
CA PRO A 196 -5.85 -11.13 -17.54
C PRO A 196 -5.59 -10.20 -18.74
N THR A 197 -5.28 -8.92 -18.47
CA THR A 197 -5.08 -7.90 -19.49
C THR A 197 -3.63 -7.42 -19.48
N TYR A 198 -3.00 -7.40 -20.65
CA TYR A 198 -1.69 -6.82 -20.82
C TYR A 198 -1.73 -5.30 -20.52
N SER A 199 -0.78 -4.83 -19.71
CA SER A 199 -0.60 -3.40 -19.42
C SER A 199 0.89 -3.03 -19.45
N GLN A 200 1.20 -1.95 -20.17
CA GLN A 200 2.58 -1.43 -20.28
C GLN A 200 3.16 -1.02 -18.92
N ALA A 201 2.31 -0.58 -17.99
CA ALA A 201 2.71 -0.23 -16.63
C ALA A 201 3.22 -1.46 -15.86
N VAL A 202 2.65 -2.64 -16.11
CA VAL A 202 3.07 -3.90 -15.49
C VAL A 202 4.42 -4.34 -16.02
N SER A 203 4.70 -4.13 -17.31
CA SER A 203 6.01 -4.42 -17.91
C SER A 203 7.16 -3.69 -17.20
N VAL A 204 6.95 -2.45 -16.74
CA VAL A 204 7.96 -1.72 -15.94
C VAL A 204 8.34 -2.48 -14.66
N PHE A 205 7.34 -2.98 -13.93
CA PHE A 205 7.60 -3.75 -12.71
C PHE A 205 8.22 -5.10 -12.99
N ILE A 206 7.79 -5.80 -14.05
CA ILE A 206 8.39 -7.08 -14.47
C ILE A 206 9.88 -6.88 -14.76
N THR A 207 10.25 -5.88 -15.55
CA THR A 207 11.65 -5.56 -15.85
C THR A 207 12.46 -5.38 -14.56
N ILE A 208 11.98 -4.54 -13.63
CA ILE A 208 12.69 -4.25 -12.38
C ILE A 208 12.84 -5.51 -11.52
N LEU A 209 11.78 -6.31 -11.41
CA LEU A 209 11.79 -7.53 -10.60
C LEU A 209 12.69 -8.62 -11.18
N VAL A 210 12.71 -8.78 -12.51
CA VAL A 210 13.60 -9.73 -13.20
C VAL A 210 15.07 -9.32 -13.00
N GLN A 211 15.40 -8.05 -13.21
CA GLN A 211 16.76 -7.53 -12.99
C GLN A 211 17.24 -7.68 -11.53
N LYS A 212 16.30 -7.63 -10.57
CA LYS A 212 16.58 -7.81 -9.14
C LYS A 212 16.57 -9.27 -8.71
N CYS A 213 16.14 -10.21 -9.55
CA CYS A 213 16.03 -11.61 -9.17
C CYS A 213 17.42 -12.26 -9.07
N PRO A 214 17.84 -12.78 -7.91
CA PRO A 214 19.15 -13.40 -7.78
C PRO A 214 19.16 -14.78 -8.45
N LYS A 215 19.94 -14.92 -9.52
CA LYS A 215 20.40 -16.15 -10.20
C LYS A 215 19.35 -17.27 -10.38
N HIS A 216 18.89 -17.39 -11.62
CA HIS A 216 17.94 -18.36 -12.18
C HIS A 216 16.50 -18.25 -11.64
N LEU A 217 15.58 -17.90 -12.55
CA LEU A 217 14.15 -17.94 -12.30
C LEU A 217 13.70 -19.40 -12.12
N SER A 218 12.81 -19.64 -11.15
CA SER A 218 12.16 -20.95 -11.01
C SER A 218 11.35 -21.26 -12.27
N TYR A 219 11.32 -22.53 -12.71
CA TYR A 219 10.55 -22.97 -13.87
C TYR A 219 9.11 -22.44 -13.88
N ARG A 220 8.43 -22.42 -12.72
CA ARG A 220 7.07 -21.88 -12.60
C ARG A 220 6.95 -20.40 -12.98
N VAL A 221 7.96 -19.60 -12.64
CA VAL A 221 7.98 -18.17 -12.99
C VAL A 221 8.28 -18.01 -14.47
N THR A 222 9.22 -18.80 -14.99
CA THR A 222 9.58 -18.80 -16.41
C THR A 222 8.38 -19.16 -17.27
N ASP A 223 7.65 -20.23 -16.94
CA ASP A 223 6.44 -20.64 -17.65
C ASP A 223 5.37 -19.54 -17.61
N ALA A 224 5.12 -18.96 -16.43
CA ALA A 224 4.16 -17.87 -16.29
C ALA A 224 4.55 -16.63 -17.12
N LEU A 225 5.84 -16.25 -17.14
CA LEU A 225 6.33 -15.13 -17.94
C LEU A 225 6.24 -15.42 -19.44
N ILE A 226 6.56 -16.64 -19.88
CA ILE A 226 6.39 -17.07 -21.28
C ILE A 226 4.91 -16.94 -21.67
N ASP A 227 3.99 -17.43 -20.85
CA ASP A 227 2.55 -17.31 -21.09
C ASP A 227 2.11 -15.83 -21.13
N HIS A 228 2.65 -15.00 -20.25
CA HIS A 228 2.38 -13.56 -20.24
C HIS A 228 2.83 -12.88 -21.54
N PHE A 229 4.05 -13.15 -21.98
CA PHE A 229 4.59 -12.59 -23.22
C PHE A 229 3.87 -13.15 -24.46
N ALA A 230 3.52 -14.43 -24.47
CA ALA A 230 2.79 -15.07 -25.56
C ALA A 230 1.40 -14.45 -25.80
N LYS A 231 0.68 -14.07 -24.75
CA LYS A 231 -0.63 -13.38 -24.86
C LYS A 231 -0.56 -12.10 -25.71
N SER A 232 0.56 -11.38 -25.62
CA SER A 232 0.79 -10.11 -26.34
C SER A 232 1.36 -10.25 -27.76
N VAL A 233 1.87 -11.43 -28.14
CA VAL A 233 2.48 -11.67 -29.48
C VAL A 233 1.48 -11.47 -30.63
N SER A 234 0.17 -11.51 -30.35
CA SER A 234 -0.87 -11.22 -31.33
C SER A 234 -0.85 -9.78 -31.88
N THR A 235 -0.08 -8.86 -31.27
CA THR A 235 0.04 -7.47 -31.72
C THR A 235 1.23 -7.32 -32.65
N THR A 236 1.00 -6.90 -33.91
CA THR A 236 2.02 -6.80 -34.97
C THR A 236 3.22 -5.91 -34.61
N ASN A 237 3.06 -4.98 -33.66
CA ASN A 237 4.13 -4.12 -33.13
C ASN A 237 4.00 -4.00 -31.61
N PRO A 238 4.76 -4.75 -30.81
CA PRO A 238 4.69 -4.65 -29.35
C PRO A 238 5.26 -3.31 -28.84
N PRO A 239 4.72 -2.73 -27.75
CA PRO A 239 5.24 -1.48 -27.18
C PRO A 239 6.71 -1.58 -26.73
N ALA A 240 7.45 -0.46 -26.73
CA ALA A 240 8.86 -0.45 -26.34
C ALA A 240 9.10 -0.97 -24.90
N LEU A 241 8.21 -0.66 -23.96
CA LEU A 241 8.30 -1.18 -22.58
C LEU A 241 8.13 -2.70 -22.51
N TRP A 242 7.32 -3.26 -23.40
CA TRP A 242 7.17 -4.72 -23.55
C TRP A 242 8.48 -5.34 -24.02
N GLN A 243 9.05 -4.78 -25.08
CA GLN A 243 10.30 -5.27 -25.68
C GLN A 243 11.43 -5.21 -24.65
N HIS A 244 11.52 -4.13 -23.89
CA HIS A 244 12.50 -3.97 -22.84
C HIS A 244 12.34 -5.01 -21.70
N ALA A 245 11.10 -5.28 -21.29
CA ALA A 245 10.81 -6.32 -20.30
C ALA A 245 11.15 -7.73 -20.81
N PHE A 246 10.85 -8.01 -22.08
CA PHE A 246 11.17 -9.27 -22.72
C PHE A 246 12.68 -9.47 -22.84
N MET A 247 13.43 -8.46 -23.28
CA MET A 247 14.89 -8.51 -23.33
C MET A 247 15.49 -8.75 -21.95
N ALA A 248 15.02 -8.04 -20.92
CA ALA A 248 15.48 -8.26 -19.55
C ALA A 248 15.23 -9.70 -19.05
N PHE A 249 14.16 -10.35 -19.51
CA PHE A 249 13.86 -11.76 -19.21
C PHE A 249 14.74 -12.74 -19.99
N VAL A 250 15.07 -12.45 -21.25
CA VAL A 250 15.98 -13.30 -22.05
C VAL A 250 17.42 -13.21 -21.53
N ASP A 251 17.82 -12.03 -21.04
CA ASP A 251 19.16 -11.78 -20.51
C ASP A 251 19.40 -12.40 -19.11
N SER A 252 18.34 -12.76 -18.37
CA SER A 252 18.39 -13.26 -16.98
C SER A 252 18.50 -14.77 -16.87
#